data_AF-A0A524NQA8-F1
#
_entry.id   AF-A0A524NQA8-F1
#
_cell.length_a   1.000
_cell.length_b   1.000
_cell.length_c   1.000
_cell.angle_alpha   90.00
_cell.angle_beta   90.00
_cell.angle_gamma   90.00
#
_symmetry.space_group_name_H-M   'P 1'
#
loop_
_entity.id
_entity.type
_entity.pdbx_description
1 polymer ?
#
loop_
_entity_poly.entity_id
_entity_poly.type
_entity_poly.pdbx_seq_one_letter_code
_entity_poly.pdbx_strand_id
1 'polypeptide(L)' 'MYIITRNIVRFILVVLFQVLVMDNVMINGYMIPYVYLLFILLMPFETPRWLQLIAGFGLGLTLDLFSN' A
#
# COMPACT_ATOMS: atom_id res chain seq x y z
N MET A 1 -20.68 -1.13 5.65
CA MET A 1 -20.39 -0.13 4.60
C MET A 1 -19.14 0.69 4.92
N TYR A 2 -19.06 1.36 6.08
CA TYR A 2 -17.95 2.28 6.44
C TYR A 2 -16.53 1.68 6.40
N ILE A 3 -16.37 0.41 6.78
CA ILE A 3 -15.04 -0.24 6.85
C ILE A 3 -14.43 -0.41 5.45
N ILE A 4 -15.24 -0.79 4.46
CA ILE A 4 -14.78 -0.98 3.07
C ILE A 4 -14.36 0.35 2.48
N THR A 5 -15.21 1.38 2.59
CA THR A 5 -14.91 2.74 2.11
C THR A 5 -13.63 3.27 2.73
N ARG A 6 -13.45 3.11 4.05
CA ARG A 6 -12.25 3.53 4.75
C ARG A 6 -10.99 2.82 4.23
N ASN A 7 -11.07 1.52 3.93
CA ASN A 7 -9.92 0.77 3.42
C ASN A 7 -9.59 1.16 1.97
N ILE A 8 -10.57 1.47 1.13
CA ILE A 8 -10.35 1.99 -0.23
C ILE A 8 -9.65 3.35 -0.16
N VAL A 9 -10.12 4.26 0.69
CA VAL A 9 -9.48 5.57 0.86
C VAL A 9 -8.04 5.41 1.39
N ARG A 10 -7.83 4.54 2.39
CA ARG A 10 -6.48 4.22 2.89
C ARG A 10 -5.57 3.68 1.79
N PHE A 11 -6.07 2.75 0.96
CA PHE A 11 -5.32 2.20 -0.15
C PHE A 11 -4.82 3.31 -1.09
N ILE A 12 -5.73 4.17 -1.55
CA ILE A 12 -5.40 5.27 -2.47
C ILE A 12 -4.39 6.22 -1.83
N LEU A 13 -4.63 6.66 -0.59
CA LEU A 13 -3.73 7.59 0.11
C LEU A 13 -2.33 7.01 0.30
N VAL A 14 -2.24 5.75 0.70
CA VAL A 14 -0.96 5.08 0.95
C VAL A 14 -0.18 4.86 -0.35
N VAL A 15 -0.86 4.45 -1.43
CA VAL A 15 -0.22 4.27 -2.75
C VAL A 15 0.27 5.60 -3.30
N LEU A 16 -0.57 6.64 -3.29
CA LEU A 16 -0.17 7.96 -3.78
C LEU A 16 0.96 8.56 -2.94
N PHE A 17 0.94 8.38 -1.63
CA PHE A 17 2.01 8.83 -0.76
C PHE A 17 3.32 8.06 -1.02
N GLN A 18 3.25 6.76 -1.29
CA GLN A 18 4.41 5.97 -1.73
C GLN A 18 5.00 6.55 -3.01
N VAL A 19 4.20 6.60 -4.08
CA VAL A 19 4.67 6.91 -5.43
C VAL A 19 5.10 8.38 -5.56
N LEU A 20 4.33 9.32 -5.01
CA LEU A 20 4.62 10.74 -5.19
C LEU A 20 5.69 11.26 -4.22
N VAL A 21 5.74 10.71 -3.00
CA VAL A 21 6.60 11.25 -1.94
C VAL A 21 7.74 10.29 -1.63
N MET A 22 7.44 9.06 -1.21
CA MET A 22 8.48 8.15 -0.70
C MET A 22 9.45 7.67 -1.75
N ASP A 23 9.02 7.45 -3.00
CA ASP A 23 9.91 7.05 -4.09
C ASP A 23 10.94 8.15 -4.43
N ASN A 24 10.68 9.40 -4.02
CA ASN A 24 11.62 10.53 -4.14
C ASN A 24 12.43 10.77 -2.85
N VAL A 25 12.21 10.00 -1.78
CA VAL A 25 12.90 10.15 -0.49
C VAL A 25 13.93 9.02 -0.34
N MET A 26 15.20 9.39 -0.38
CA MET A 26 16.30 8.47 -0.07
C MET A 26 16.80 8.70 1.37
N ILE A 27 16.47 7.77 2.26
CA ILE A 27 17.01 7.75 3.62
C ILE A 27 18.50 7.38 3.54
N ASN A 28 19.34 8.27 4.06
CA ASN A 28 20.81 8.15 4.03
C ASN A 28 21.40 7.97 2.61
N GLY A 29 20.65 8.30 1.56
CA GLY A 29 21.07 8.13 0.16
C GLY A 29 20.99 6.70 -0.38
N TYR A 30 20.49 5.72 0.39
CA TYR A 30 20.50 4.30 -0.02
C TYR A 30 19.18 3.54 0.19
N MET A 31 18.24 4.07 0.98
CA MET A 31 17.03 3.34 1.35
C MET A 31 15.77 4.12 0.96
N ILE A 32 14.89 3.48 0.19
CA ILE A 32 13.55 3.96 -0.10
C ILE A 32 12.59 3.30 0.91
N PRO A 33 11.84 4.08 1.70
CA PRO A 33 10.88 3.53 2.65
C PRO A 33 9.63 2.99 1.93
N TYR A 34 9.33 1.71 2.10
CA TYR A 34 8.15 1.05 1.53
C TYR A 34 6.92 1.18 2.43
N VAL A 35 6.40 2.40 2.53
CA VAL A 35 5.21 2.70 3.36
C VAL A 35 3.94 2.05 2.83
N TYR A 36 3.92 1.64 1.55
CA TYR A 36 2.78 0.94 0.98
C TYR A 36 2.41 -0.34 1.74
N LEU A 37 3.38 -0.99 2.39
CA LEU A 37 3.18 -2.20 3.18
C LEU A 37 2.24 -1.98 4.38
N LEU A 38 2.15 -0.74 4.89
CA LEU A 38 1.19 -0.34 5.92
C LEU A 38 -0.25 -0.60 5.48
N PHE A 39 -0.50 -0.52 4.17
CA PHE A 39 -1.52 -1.25 3.42
C PHE A 39 -2.09 -2.47 4.15
N ILE A 40 -1.26 -3.51 4.07
CA ILE A 40 -1.57 -4.87 4.46
C ILE A 40 -1.46 -5.02 5.98
N LEU A 41 -0.47 -4.37 6.59
CA LEU A 41 -0.21 -4.46 8.03
C LEU A 41 -1.32 -3.85 8.88
N LEU A 42 -2.03 -2.83 8.37
CA LEU A 42 -3.13 -2.17 9.07
C LEU A 42 -4.52 -2.76 8.74
N MET A 43 -4.58 -3.81 7.93
CA MET A 43 -5.84 -4.54 7.73
C MET A 43 -6.27 -5.24 9.04
N PRO A 44 -7.58 -5.38 9.30
CA PRO A 44 -8.07 -6.11 10.47
C PRO A 44 -7.50 -7.54 10.54
N PHE A 45 -7.14 -8.00 11.74
CA PHE A 45 -6.64 -9.38 11.94
C PHE A 45 -7.67 -10.46 11.57
N GLU A 46 -8.96 -10.12 11.61
CA GLU A 46 -10.07 -11.00 11.21
C GLU A 46 -10.24 -11.11 9.68
N THR A 47 -9.45 -10.34 8.91
CA THR A 47 -9.53 -10.39 7.43
C THR A 47 -9.15 -11.80 6.96
N PRO A 48 -10.00 -12.47 6.16
CA PRO A 48 -9.70 -13.82 5.71
C PRO A 48 -8.47 -13.84 4.82
N ARG A 49 -7.64 -14.89 4.95
CA ARG A 49 -6.34 -15.00 4.28
C ARG A 49 -6.41 -14.84 2.76
N TRP A 50 -7.44 -15.40 2.12
CA TRP A 50 -7.61 -15.29 0.67
C TRP A 50 -7.82 -13.83 0.23
N LEU A 51 -8.52 -13.02 1.03
CA LEU A 51 -8.75 -11.61 0.73
C LEU A 51 -7.47 -10.80 0.93
N GLN A 52 -6.68 -11.11 1.96
CA GLN A 52 -5.36 -10.49 2.16
C GLN A 52 -4.41 -10.79 0.99
N LEU A 53 -4.42 -12.02 0.45
CA LEU A 53 -3.61 -12.39 -0.71
C LEU A 53 -4.02 -11.61 -1.97
N ILE A 54 -5.32 -11.53 -2.26
CA ILE A 54 -5.81 -10.75 -3.40
C ILE A 54 -5.47 -9.27 -3.24
N ALA A 55 -5.65 -8.71 -2.04
CA ALA A 55 -5.33 -7.33 -1.75
C ALA A 55 -3.82 -7.04 -1.89
N GLY A 56 -2.96 -7.95 -1.42
CA GLY A 56 -1.51 -7.83 -1.57
C GLY A 56 -1.06 -7.93 -3.03
N PHE A 57 -1.65 -8.85 -3.80
CA PHE A 57 -1.42 -8.95 -5.23
C PHE A 57 -1.82 -7.66 -5.97
N GLY A 58 -3.03 -7.14 -5.71
CA GLY A 58 -3.50 -5.89 -6.30
C GLY A 58 -2.63 -4.68 -5.91
N LEU A 59 -2.14 -4.64 -4.68
CA LEU A 59 -1.20 -3.62 -4.22
C LEU A 59 0.12 -3.67 -4.99
N GLY A 60 0.71 -4.86 -5.16
CA GLY A 60 1.96 -5.04 -5.91
C GLY A 60 1.78 -4.61 -7.36
N LEU A 61 0.74 -5.13 -8.03
CA LEU A 61 0.41 -4.74 -9.40
C LEU A 61 0.22 -3.23 -9.55
N THR A 62 -0.40 -2.56 -8.57
CA THR A 62 -0.60 -1.11 -8.63
C THR A 62 0.73 -0.38 -8.62
N LEU A 63 1.68 -0.79 -7.77
CA LEU A 63 3.00 -0.15 -7.69
C LEU A 63 3.83 -0.42 -8.94
N ASP A 64 3.77 -1.64 -9.49
CA ASP A 64 4.46 -1.99 -10.72
C ASP A 64 4.02 -1.09 -11.89
N LEU A 65 2.75 -0.64 -11.91
CA LEU A 65 2.24 0.31 -12.91
C LEU A 65 2.80 1.72 -12.76
N PHE A 66 3.28 2.10 -11.57
CA PHE A 66 3.89 3.41 -11.31
C PHE A 66 5.42 3.38 -11.37
N SER A 67 6.04 2.21 -11.20
CA SER A 67 7.49 2.03 -11.37
C SER A 67 7.83 1.83 -12.84
N ASN A 68 7.98 2.94 -13.57
CA ASN A 68 8.33 2.95 -15.00
C ASN A 68 9.71 3.57 -15.21
#